data_AF-A0A3E0IC41-F1
#
_entry.id   AF-A0A3E0IC41-F1
#
_cell.length_a   1.000
_cell.length_b   1.000
_cell.length_c   1.000
_cell.angle_alpha   90.00
_cell.angle_beta   90.00
_cell.angle_gamma   90.00
#
_symmetry.space_group_name_H-M   'P 1'
#
loop_
_entity.id
_entity.type
_entity.pdbx_description
1 polymer ?
#
loop_
_entity_poly.entity_id
_entity_poly.type
_entity_poly.pdbx_seq_one_letter_code
_entity_poly.pdbx_strand_id
1 'polypeptide(L)' 'MLSKNEVTLKKVALCVKTLREEYHITSNEFYIDTGIHLARIEQGKTNVTITTLQKICDYFNITLSDFFMMLEEI' A
#
# COMPACT_ATOMS: atom_id res chain seq x y z
N MET A 1 -4.01 20.24 12.05
CA MET A 1 -4.50 18.92 12.53
C MET A 1 -4.89 18.13 11.31
N LEU A 2 -4.44 16.87 11.17
CA LEU A 2 -4.80 16.04 10.01
C LEU A 2 -6.28 15.65 10.10
N SER A 3 -6.98 15.66 8.98
CA SER A 3 -8.32 15.11 8.84
C SER A 3 -8.30 13.58 8.95
N LYS A 4 -9.45 12.99 9.30
CA LYS A 4 -9.62 11.53 9.35
C LYS A 4 -9.24 10.85 8.03
N ASN A 5 -9.54 11.49 6.90
CA ASN A 5 -9.20 10.99 5.57
C ASN A 5 -7.68 11.01 5.34
N GLU A 6 -6.99 12.10 5.71
CA GLU A 6 -5.54 12.18 5.61
C GLU A 6 -4.85 11.14 6.49
N VAL A 7 -5.34 10.92 7.72
CA VAL A 7 -4.83 9.84 8.60
C VAL A 7 -5.00 8.48 7.92
N THR A 8 -6.17 8.20 7.34
CA THR A 8 -6.44 6.93 6.65
C THR A 8 -5.49 6.73 5.47
N LEU A 9 -5.27 7.75 4.64
CA LEU A 9 -4.32 7.68 3.52
C LEU A 9 -2.88 7.45 3.98
N LYS A 10 -2.48 8.03 5.11
CA LYS A 10 -1.17 7.80 5.71
C LYS A 10 -1.00 6.38 6.24
N LYS A 11 -2.05 5.80 6.83
CA LYS A 11 -2.04 4.39 7.25
C LYS A 11 -1.90 3.46 6.05
N VAL A 12 -2.69 3.65 4.99
CA VAL A 12 -2.55 2.87 3.73
C VAL A 12 -1.13 2.97 3.18
N ALA A 13 -0.56 4.17 3.14
CA ALA A 13 0.81 4.37 2.68
C ALA A 13 1.84 3.62 3.54
N LEU A 14 1.64 3.59 4.86
CA LEU A 14 2.52 2.87 5.78
C LEU A 14 2.40 1.35 5.61
N CYS A 15 1.18 0.80 5.54
CA CYS A 15 0.94 -0.62 5.22
C CYS A 15 1.70 -1.08 3.97
N VAL A 16 1.55 -0.31 2.88
CA VAL A 16 2.17 -0.61 1.60
C VAL A 16 3.71 -0.56 1.70
N LYS A 17 4.23 0.43 2.44
CA LYS A 17 5.66 0.56 2.69
C LYS A 17 6.20 -0.61 3.53
N THR A 18 5.47 -1.03 4.57
CA THR A 18 5.80 -2.17 5.42
C THR A 18 5.92 -3.45 4.59
N LEU A 19 4.90 -3.76 3.77
CA LEU A 19 4.95 -4.91 2.85
C LEU A 19 6.15 -4.85 1.93
N ARG A 20 6.42 -3.69 1.33
CA ARG A 20 7.57 -3.53 0.44
C ARG A 20 8.90 -3.80 1.18
N GLU A 21 9.04 -3.33 2.40
CA GLU A 21 10.26 -3.48 3.21
C GLU A 21 10.45 -4.91 3.72
N GLU A 22 9.37 -5.57 4.18
CA GLU A 22 9.37 -6.97 4.65
C GLU A 22 9.74 -7.94 3.53
N TYR A 23 9.25 -7.71 2.31
CA TYR A 23 9.55 -8.54 1.16
C TYR A 23 10.82 -8.10 0.41
N HIS A 24 11.53 -7.09 0.92
CA HIS A 24 12.77 -6.55 0.35
C HIS A 24 12.66 -6.12 -1.13
N ILE A 25 11.50 -5.59 -1.51
CA ILE A 25 11.22 -5.16 -2.88
C ILE A 25 11.54 -3.66 -3.03
N THR A 26 12.16 -3.28 -4.13
CA THR A 26 12.31 -1.87 -4.49
C THR A 26 11.06 -1.35 -5.20
N SER A 27 10.80 -0.05 -5.12
CA SER A 27 9.71 0.57 -5.90
C SER A 27 9.87 0.36 -7.41
N ASN A 28 11.11 0.20 -7.90
CA ASN A 28 11.38 -0.02 -9.31
C ASN A 28 11.05 -1.46 -9.74
N GLU A 29 11.44 -2.47 -8.96
CA GLU A 29 11.09 -3.88 -9.24
C GLU A 29 9.57 -4.05 -9.27
N PHE A 30 8.86 -3.57 -8.25
CA PHE A 30 7.41 -3.64 -8.23
C PHE A 30 6.76 -2.94 -9.43
N TYR A 31 7.28 -1.80 -9.86
CA TYR A 31 6.77 -1.09 -11.04
C TYR A 31 6.98 -1.91 -12.32
N ILE A 32 8.14 -2.54 -12.49
CA ILE A 32 8.44 -3.40 -13.62
C ILE A 32 7.44 -4.57 -13.69
N ASP A 33 7.11 -5.16 -12.54
CA ASP A 33 6.27 -6.36 -12.48
C ASP A 33 4.77 -6.05 -12.60
N THR A 34 4.32 -4.89 -12.12
CA THR A 34 2.88 -4.58 -11.97
C THR A 34 2.39 -3.39 -12.80
N GLY A 35 3.31 -2.53 -13.28
CA GLY A 35 3.01 -1.24 -13.88
C GLY A 35 2.50 -0.18 -12.89
N ILE A 36 2.52 -0.44 -11.58
CA ILE A 36 2.00 0.45 -10.55
C ILE A 36 3.13 1.24 -9.88
N HIS A 37 2.99 2.56 -9.79
CA HIS A 37 3.96 3.42 -9.12
C HIS A 37 3.74 3.45 -7.60
N LEU A 38 4.37 2.53 -6.87
CA LEU A 38 4.32 2.46 -5.39
C LEU A 38 4.68 3.79 -4.71
N ALA A 39 5.70 4.49 -5.21
CA ALA A 39 6.13 5.78 -4.67
C ALA A 39 5.02 6.86 -4.64
N ARG A 40 3.97 6.76 -5.48
CA ARG A 40 2.81 7.67 -5.40
C ARG A 40 1.88 7.31 -4.25
N ILE A 41 1.74 6.01 -3.98
CA ILE A 41 0.90 5.47 -2.91
C ILE A 41 1.56 5.72 -1.56
N GLU A 42 2.86 5.44 -1.44
CA GLU A 42 3.64 5.61 -0.20
C GLU A 42 3.74 7.07 0.28
N GLN A 43 3.37 8.06 -0.56
CA GLN A 43 3.25 9.44 -0.12
C GLN A 43 2.03 9.68 0.77
N GLY A 44 1.00 8.83 0.68
CA GLY A 44 -0.25 8.96 1.44
C GLY A 44 -1.01 10.25 1.11
N LYS A 45 -0.96 10.70 -0.15
CA LYS A 45 -1.61 11.94 -0.63
C LYS A 45 -2.81 11.69 -1.53
N THR A 46 -2.95 10.49 -2.09
CA THR A 46 -4.02 10.15 -3.03
C THR A 46 -4.68 8.85 -2.62
N ASN A 47 -6.01 8.77 -2.82
CA ASN A 47 -6.73 7.51 -2.68
C ASN A 47 -6.17 6.45 -3.64
N VAL A 48 -6.24 5.20 -3.19
CA VAL A 48 -5.93 4.01 -3.99
C VAL A 48 -7.24 3.33 -4.33
N THR A 49 -7.41 2.90 -5.57
CA THR A 49 -8.60 2.12 -5.95
C THR A 49 -8.52 0.73 -5.36
N ILE A 50 -9.66 0.12 -5.03
CA ILE A 50 -9.71 -1.26 -4.50
C ILE A 50 -9.04 -2.25 -5.45
N THR A 51 -9.18 -2.08 -6.76
CA THR A 51 -8.51 -2.95 -7.75
C THR A 51 -6.99 -2.78 -7.79
N THR A 52 -6.47 -1.58 -7.53
CA THR A 52 -5.02 -1.35 -7.37
C THR A 52 -4.53 -2.00 -6.08
N LEU A 53 -5.30 -1.89 -5.01
CA LEU A 53 -4.99 -2.53 -3.74
C LEU A 53 -4.98 -4.06 -3.85
N GLN A 54 -5.94 -4.65 -4.56
CA GLN A 54 -5.96 -6.09 -4.85
C GLN A 54 -4.68 -6.53 -5.56
N LYS A 55 -4.23 -5.81 -6.59
CA LYS A 55 -2.98 -6.13 -7.30
C LYS A 55 -1.74 -6.06 -6.40
N ILE A 56 -1.71 -5.09 -5.48
CA ILE A 56 -0.64 -4.99 -4.46
C ILE A 56 -0.69 -6.23 -3.56
N CYS A 57 -1.87 -6.61 -3.08
CA CYS A 57 -2.05 -7.79 -2.23
C CYS A 57 -1.64 -9.08 -2.96
N ASP A 58 -2.08 -9.26 -4.20
CA ASP A 58 -1.73 -10.41 -5.04
C ASP A 58 -0.21 -10.52 -5.24
N TYR A 59 0.47 -9.39 -5.48
CA TYR A 59 1.93 -9.35 -5.66
C TYR A 59 2.67 -9.80 -4.39
N PHE A 60 2.21 -9.36 -3.22
CA PHE A 60 2.79 -9.76 -1.92
C PHE A 60 2.21 -11.06 -1.37
N ASN A 61 1.37 -11.76 -2.14
CA ASN A 61 0.71 -13.02 -1.75
C ASN A 61 -0.05 -12.93 -0.40
N ILE A 62 -0.77 -11.82 -0.20
CA ILE A 62 -1.68 -11.61 0.93
C ILE A 62 -3.11 -11.37 0.42
N THR A 63 -4.10 -11.50 1.29
CA THR A 63 -5.48 -11.14 0.96
C THR A 63 -5.76 -9.67 1.26
N LEU A 64 -6.83 -9.11 0.69
CA LEU A 64 -7.35 -7.79 1.10
C LEU A 64 -7.70 -7.76 2.59
N SER A 65 -8.16 -8.89 3.16
CA SER A 65 -8.47 -8.98 4.59
C SER A 65 -7.22 -8.78 5.43
N ASP A 66 -6.11 -9.43 5.07
CA ASP A 66 -4.82 -9.27 5.75
C ASP A 66 -4.34 -7.82 5.69
N PHE A 67 -4.49 -7.18 4.53
CA PHE A 67 -4.14 -5.78 4.36
C PHE A 67 -4.97 -4.87 5.28
N PHE A 68 -6.28 -5.07 5.37
CA PHE A 68 -7.14 -4.24 6.22
C PHE A 68 -6.92 -4.50 7.72
N MET A 69 -6.61 -5.73 8.12
CA MET A 69 -6.20 -6.03 9.50
C MET A 69 -4.92 -5.26 9.87
N MET A 70 -3.88 -5.31 9.02
CA MET A 70 -2.66 -4.51 9.21
C MET A 70 -2.96 -3.00 9.30
N LEU A 71 -3.90 -2.49 8.49
CA LEU A 71 -4.29 -1.08 8.52
C LEU A 71 -4.97 -0.66 9.83
N GLU A 72 -5.75 -1.56 10.44
CA GLU A 72 -6.41 -1.32 11.72
C GLU A 72 -5.45 -1.39 12.91
N GLU A 73 -4.39 -2.20 12.81
CA GLU A 73 -3.35 -2.37 13.84
C GLU A 73 -2.32 -1.22 13.90
N ILE A 74 -2.17 -0.46 12.81
CA ILE A 74 -1.27 0.72 12.71
C ILE A 74 -1.82 1.95 13.45
#